data_AF-A0A5S3NYV2-F1
#
_entry.id   AF-A0A5S3NYV2-F1
#
_cell.length_a   1.000
_cell.length_b   1.000
_cell.length_c   1.000
_cell.angle_alpha   90.00
_cell.angle_beta   90.00
_cell.angle_gamma   90.00
#
_symmetry.space_group_name_H-M   'P 1'
#
loop_
_entity.id
_entity.type
_entity.pdbx_description
1 polymer ?
#
loop_
_entity_poly.entity_id
_entity_poly.type
_entity_poly.pdbx_seq_one_letter_code
_entity_poly.pdbx_strand_id
1 'polypeptide(L)'
;MKIYRAGSLFVLLAVLLCVTIVAPEPLAGNKFLDGFVSHEIMAFLIVILTITFASVANIHLSVSRLQGSIRSAKARVELDKSFATPLRSETRSSAYLLFWAFCLCAVALLVKGQFPENDYVKSSVHSIAIVVVVTNAIVLYDIYKTVFALVAQPEISDGETQDYSDESPPAG
;
A
#
# COMPACT_ATOMS: atom_id res chain seq x y z
N MET A 1 -5.23 -2.26 -8.51
CA MET A 1 -5.93 -2.91 -7.38
C MET A 1 -6.95 -3.91 -7.92
N LYS A 2 -6.73 -5.22 -7.74
CA LYS A 2 -7.62 -6.26 -8.28
C LYS A 2 -9.05 -6.11 -7.70
N ILE A 3 -10.06 -6.17 -8.56
CA ILE A 3 -11.49 -6.00 -8.26
C ILE A 3 -11.95 -6.78 -7.02
N TYR A 4 -11.41 -8.00 -6.83
CA TYR A 4 -11.71 -8.86 -5.69
C TYR A 4 -11.34 -8.27 -4.32
N ARG A 5 -10.28 -7.45 -4.24
CA ARG A 5 -9.84 -6.80 -2.99
C ARG A 5 -10.77 -5.65 -2.60
N ALA A 6 -11.17 -4.84 -3.58
CA ALA A 6 -12.14 -3.76 -3.36
C ALA A 6 -13.52 -4.34 -2.99
N GLY A 7 -13.92 -5.45 -3.63
CA GLY A 7 -15.14 -6.18 -3.27
C GLY A 7 -15.14 -6.66 -1.82
N SER A 8 -14.03 -7.25 -1.35
CA SER A 8 -13.90 -7.70 0.05
C SER A 8 -14.02 -6.55 1.05
N LEU A 9 -13.44 -5.39 0.76
CA LEU A 9 -13.55 -4.21 1.63
C LEU A 9 -14.98 -3.67 1.66
N PHE A 10 -15.66 -3.66 0.52
CA PHE A 10 -17.05 -3.19 0.43
C PHE A 10 -18.00 -4.11 1.19
N VAL A 11 -17.83 -5.44 1.08
CA VAL A 11 -18.61 -6.41 1.85
C VAL A 11 -18.35 -6.24 3.35
N LEU A 12 -17.09 -6.10 3.76
CA LEU A 12 -16.74 -5.86 5.17
C LEU A 12 -17.38 -4.58 5.71
N LEU A 13 -17.29 -3.48 4.95
CA LEU A 13 -17.91 -2.21 5.31
C LEU A 13 -19.43 -2.34 5.43
N ALA A 14 -20.08 -3.00 4.46
CA ALA A 14 -21.52 -3.21 4.48
C ALA A 14 -21.97 -4.03 5.70
N VAL A 15 -21.26 -5.10 6.02
CA VAL A 15 -21.54 -5.93 7.22
C VAL A 15 -21.39 -5.10 8.49
N LEU A 16 -20.30 -4.34 8.63
CA LEU A 16 -20.06 -3.53 9.82
C LEU A 16 -21.08 -2.38 9.98
N LEU A 17 -21.49 -1.77 8.87
CA LEU A 17 -22.57 -0.78 8.87
C LEU A 17 -23.91 -1.40 9.27
N CYS A 18 -24.25 -2.57 8.72
CA CYS A 18 -25.46 -3.29 9.12
C CYS A 18 -25.44 -3.62 10.62
N VAL A 19 -24.33 -4.15 11.14
CA VAL A 19 -24.21 -4.43 12.59
C VAL A 19 -24.35 -3.14 13.42
N THR A 20 -23.72 -2.05 12.99
CA THR A 20 -23.80 -0.75 13.69
C THR A 20 -25.23 -0.20 13.75
N ILE A 21 -26.04 -0.41 12.70
CA ILE A 21 -27.43 0.06 12.63
C ILE A 21 -28.37 -0.88 13.39
N VAL A 22 -28.20 -2.20 13.26
CA VAL A 22 -29.12 -3.21 13.80
C VAL A 22 -28.87 -3.50 15.29
N ALA A 23 -27.60 -3.52 15.71
CA ALA A 23 -27.21 -3.84 17.09
C ALA A 23 -25.86 -3.17 17.43
N PRO A 24 -25.85 -1.91 17.90
CA PRO A 24 -24.62 -1.20 18.24
C PRO A 24 -23.94 -1.73 19.51
N GLU A 25 -24.69 -2.35 20.43
CA GLU A 25 -24.19 -2.89 21.72
C GLU A 25 -22.92 -3.76 21.62
N PRO A 26 -22.84 -4.80 20.76
CA PRO A 26 -21.66 -5.65 20.65
C PRO A 26 -20.40 -4.91 20.24
N LEU A 27 -20.51 -3.81 19.49
CA LEU A 27 -19.36 -3.02 19.06
C LEU A 27 -19.03 -1.91 20.06
N ALA A 28 -20.04 -1.20 20.57
CA ALA A 28 -19.86 -0.11 21.54
C ALA A 28 -19.38 -0.61 22.91
N GLY A 29 -19.87 -1.77 23.36
CA GLY A 29 -19.53 -2.38 24.65
C GLY A 29 -18.23 -3.20 24.66
N ASN A 30 -17.55 -3.34 23.53
CA ASN A 30 -16.34 -4.14 23.44
C ASN A 30 -15.14 -3.43 24.07
N LYS A 31 -14.68 -3.94 25.23
CA LYS A 31 -13.56 -3.36 25.99
C LYS A 31 -12.23 -3.34 25.21
N PHE A 32 -11.99 -4.34 24.35
CA PHE A 32 -10.80 -4.37 23.51
C PHE A 32 -10.85 -3.24 22.48
N LEU A 33 -11.96 -3.10 21.76
CA LEU A 33 -12.13 -2.02 20.79
C LEU A 33 -12.09 -0.65 21.46
N ASP A 34 -12.57 -0.52 22.70
CA ASP A 34 -12.53 0.78 23.37
C ASP A 34 -11.11 1.23 23.73
N GLY A 35 -10.26 0.30 24.21
CA GLY A 35 -8.85 0.56 24.45
C GLY A 35 -8.06 0.77 23.15
N PHE A 36 -8.27 -0.11 22.18
CA PHE A 36 -7.56 -0.08 20.89
C PHE A 36 -7.93 1.14 20.05
N VAL A 37 -9.22 1.49 19.95
CA VAL A 37 -9.75 2.66 19.22
C VAL A 37 -9.64 3.91 20.09
N SER A 38 -8.39 4.22 20.44
CA SER A 38 -7.97 5.40 21.19
C SER A 38 -6.73 6.01 20.52
N HIS A 39 -5.74 6.41 21.29
CA HIS A 39 -4.42 6.81 20.80
C HIS A 39 -3.61 5.61 20.27
N GLU A 40 -3.91 4.39 20.71
CA GLU A 40 -3.20 3.17 20.32
C GLU A 40 -3.31 2.88 18.81
N ILE A 41 -4.53 2.92 18.25
CA ILE A 41 -4.73 2.75 16.81
C ILE A 41 -4.01 3.83 15.99
N MET A 42 -3.94 5.07 16.48
CA MET A 42 -3.19 6.13 15.78
C MET A 42 -1.69 5.83 15.76
N ALA A 43 -1.11 5.44 16.91
CA ALA A 43 0.29 5.05 16.99
C ALA A 43 0.58 3.87 16.04
N PHE A 44 -0.29 2.86 16.03
CA PHE A 44 -0.19 1.72 15.14
C PHE A 44 -0.24 2.12 13.65
N LEU A 45 -1.21 2.97 13.26
CA LEU A 45 -1.35 3.42 11.88
C LEU A 45 -0.17 4.31 11.43
N ILE A 46 0.39 5.14 12.32
CA ILE A 46 1.58 5.94 12.03
C ILE A 46 2.78 5.04 11.71
N VAL A 47 2.97 3.96 12.47
CA VAL A 47 4.04 3.00 12.21
C VAL A 47 3.88 2.34 10.84
N ILE A 48 2.67 1.86 10.52
CA ILE A 48 2.39 1.24 9.21
C ILE A 48 2.59 2.25 8.07
N LEU A 49 2.09 3.47 8.21
CA LEU A 49 2.23 4.53 7.22
C LEU A 49 3.71 4.87 6.98
N THR A 50 4.50 4.97 8.05
CA THR A 50 5.94 5.26 7.97
C THR A 50 6.70 4.16 7.23
N ILE A 51 6.47 2.89 7.61
CA ILE A 51 7.10 1.73 6.94
C ILE A 51 6.69 1.67 5.46
N THR A 52 5.42 1.97 5.18
CA THR A 52 4.88 2.03 3.82
C THR A 52 5.60 3.10 3.00
N PHE A 53 5.70 4.33 3.51
CA PHE A 53 6.36 5.43 2.78
C PHE A 53 7.85 5.16 2.56
N ALA A 54 8.55 4.61 3.55
CA ALA A 54 9.94 4.19 3.39
C ALA A 54 10.08 3.14 2.28
N SER A 55 9.17 2.16 2.23
CA SER A 55 9.16 1.12 1.20
C SER A 55 8.88 1.68 -0.20
N VAL A 56 7.92 2.60 -0.32
CA VAL A 56 7.59 3.28 -1.58
C VAL A 56 8.78 4.11 -2.09
N ALA A 57 9.46 4.83 -1.20
CA ALA A 57 10.66 5.59 -1.55
C ALA A 57 11.79 4.66 -2.04
N ASN A 58 12.01 3.53 -1.36
CA ASN A 58 12.99 2.53 -1.78
C ASN A 58 12.64 1.93 -3.16
N ILE A 59 11.38 1.59 -3.40
CA ILE A 59 10.92 1.11 -4.72
C ILE A 59 11.22 2.16 -5.79
N HIS A 60 10.90 3.44 -5.53
CA HIS A 60 11.11 4.51 -6.50
C HIS A 60 12.60 4.69 -6.84
N LEU A 61 13.49 4.63 -5.83
CA LEU A 61 14.93 4.70 -6.02
C LEU A 61 15.47 3.49 -6.80
N SER A 62 15.05 2.28 -6.45
CA SER A 62 15.49 1.05 -7.12
C SER A 62 15.06 1.02 -8.59
N VAL A 63 13.83 1.43 -8.91
CA VAL A 63 13.36 1.53 -10.30
C VAL A 63 14.16 2.58 -11.08
N SER A 64 14.48 3.73 -10.48
CA SER A 64 15.31 4.76 -11.13
C SER A 64 16.75 4.29 -11.39
N ARG A 65 17.35 3.51 -10.47
CA ARG A 65 18.67 2.89 -10.67
C ARG A 65 18.64 1.88 -11.81
N LEU A 66 17.61 1.03 -11.87
CA LEU A 66 17.42 0.06 -12.94
C LEU A 66 17.23 0.73 -14.32
N GLN A 67 16.52 1.86 -14.36
CA GLN A 67 16.43 2.66 -15.59
C GLN A 67 17.79 3.26 -15.99
N GLY A 68 18.63 3.60 -15.01
CA GLY A 68 19.98 4.14 -15.21
C GLY A 68 20.98 3.12 -15.75
N SER A 69 20.90 1.85 -15.33
CA SER A 69 21.85 0.80 -15.74
C SER A 69 21.67 0.31 -17.17
N ILE A 70 20.47 0.42 -17.75
CA ILE A 70 20.21 -0.03 -19.11
C ILE A 70 20.85 0.94 -20.12
N ARG A 71 21.73 0.46 -21.00
CA ARG A 71 22.43 1.30 -21.99
C ARG A 71 21.60 1.56 -23.26
N SER A 72 20.73 0.63 -23.64
CA SER A 72 19.90 0.73 -24.84
C SER A 72 18.63 1.54 -24.60
N ALA A 73 18.41 2.59 -25.40
CA ALA A 73 17.20 3.40 -25.35
C ALA A 73 15.92 2.58 -25.63
N LYS A 74 16.00 1.56 -26.49
CA LYS A 74 14.87 0.65 -26.75
C LYS A 74 14.55 -0.22 -25.53
N ALA A 75 15.55 -0.81 -24.90
CA ALA A 75 15.37 -1.62 -23.70
C ALA A 75 14.85 -0.79 -22.51
N ARG A 76 15.24 0.50 -22.40
CA ARG A 76 14.67 1.43 -21.42
C ARG A 76 13.17 1.65 -21.63
N VAL A 77 12.75 1.90 -22.87
CA VAL A 77 11.33 2.12 -23.21
C VAL A 77 10.50 0.86 -22.96
N GLU A 78 11.06 -0.31 -23.28
CA GLU A 78 10.37 -1.59 -23.07
C GLU A 78 10.23 -1.94 -21.58
N LEU A 79 11.28 -1.73 -20.79
CA LEU A 79 11.24 -1.92 -19.33
C LEU A 79 10.31 -0.92 -18.64
N ASP A 80 10.32 0.35 -19.08
CA ASP A 80 9.46 1.38 -18.51
C ASP A 80 7.97 1.08 -18.76
N LYS A 81 7.64 0.61 -19.97
CA LYS A 81 6.26 0.32 -20.38
C LYS A 81 5.74 -0.99 -19.80
N SER A 82 6.56 -2.03 -19.77
CA SER A 82 6.15 -3.37 -19.31
C SER A 82 6.22 -3.53 -17.79
N PHE A 83 7.08 -2.78 -17.10
CA PHE A 83 7.36 -3.02 -15.68
C PHE A 83 7.32 -1.77 -14.81
N ALA A 84 8.07 -0.71 -15.13
CA ALA A 84 8.20 0.44 -14.22
C ALA A 84 6.91 1.24 -14.05
N THR A 85 6.19 1.50 -15.15
CA THR A 85 4.93 2.25 -15.14
C THR A 85 3.82 1.56 -14.35
N PRO A 86 3.49 0.27 -14.60
CA PRO A 86 2.46 -0.40 -13.82
C PRO A 86 2.84 -0.48 -12.34
N LEU A 87 4.10 -0.83 -12.02
CA LEU A 87 4.59 -0.92 -10.64
C LEU A 87 4.47 0.40 -9.88
N ARG A 88 4.90 1.52 -10.51
CA ARG A 88 4.81 2.86 -9.93
C ARG A 88 3.35 3.28 -9.73
N SER A 89 2.48 2.99 -10.68
CA SER A 89 1.06 3.36 -10.62
C SER A 89 0.31 2.61 -9.51
N GLU A 90 0.56 1.31 -9.36
CA GLU A 90 -0.07 0.49 -8.31
C GLU A 90 0.44 0.90 -6.93
N THR A 91 1.75 1.08 -6.79
CA THR A 91 2.38 1.50 -5.53
C THR A 91 1.88 2.88 -5.10
N ARG A 92 1.80 3.84 -6.03
CA ARG A 92 1.28 5.20 -5.74
C ARG A 92 -0.18 5.15 -5.30
N SER A 93 -1.03 4.43 -6.02
CA SER A 93 -2.46 4.31 -5.68
C SER A 93 -2.66 3.73 -4.29
N SER A 94 -1.92 2.66 -3.96
CA SER A 94 -1.93 2.02 -2.64
C SER A 94 -1.47 2.97 -1.51
N ALA A 95 -0.40 3.74 -1.72
CA ALA A 95 0.09 4.71 -0.75
C ALA A 95 -0.91 5.84 -0.48
N TYR A 96 -1.56 6.37 -1.52
CA TYR A 96 -2.60 7.40 -1.36
C TYR A 96 -3.81 6.87 -0.58
N LEU A 97 -4.22 5.63 -0.83
CA LEU A 97 -5.35 5.02 -0.12
C LEU A 97 -5.03 4.86 1.38
N LEU A 98 -3.81 4.44 1.71
CA LEU A 98 -3.37 4.29 3.09
C LEU A 98 -3.33 5.64 3.82
N PHE A 99 -2.84 6.69 3.15
CA PHE A 99 -2.87 8.06 3.68
C PHE A 99 -4.31 8.56 3.95
N TRP A 100 -5.23 8.37 2.99
CA TRP A 100 -6.63 8.77 3.19
C TRP A 100 -7.33 7.97 4.29
N ALA A 101 -7.04 6.66 4.41
CA ALA A 101 -7.56 5.83 5.49
C ALA A 101 -7.05 6.29 6.87
N PHE A 102 -5.79 6.72 6.95
CA PHE A 102 -5.23 7.33 8.16
C PHE A 102 -5.95 8.63 8.52
N CYS A 103 -6.11 9.56 7.57
CA CYS A 103 -6.84 10.80 7.80
C CYS A 103 -8.29 10.55 8.24
N LEU A 104 -8.97 9.59 7.61
CA LEU A 104 -10.33 9.20 7.99
C LEU A 104 -10.39 8.68 9.44
N CYS A 105 -9.43 7.85 9.85
CA CYS A 105 -9.36 7.35 11.22
C CYS A 105 -9.10 8.46 12.23
N ALA A 106 -8.22 9.40 11.91
CA ALA A 106 -7.94 10.55 12.76
C ALA A 106 -9.21 11.39 12.99
N VAL A 107 -9.95 11.68 11.92
CA VAL A 107 -11.24 12.40 12.02
C VAL A 107 -12.26 11.59 12.83
N ALA A 108 -12.37 10.28 12.62
CA ALA A 108 -13.29 9.42 13.36
C ALA A 108 -13.01 9.43 14.88
N LEU A 109 -11.73 9.46 15.28
CA LEU A 109 -11.36 9.56 16.69
C LEU A 109 -11.68 10.92 17.31
N LEU A 110 -11.53 12.01 16.55
CA LEU A 110 -11.98 13.33 17.00
C LEU A 110 -13.49 13.36 17.25
N VAL A 111 -14.27 12.72 16.35
CA VAL A 111 -15.72 12.58 16.53
C VAL A 111 -16.06 11.73 17.75
N LYS A 112 -15.35 10.62 18.01
CA LYS A 112 -15.51 9.82 19.25
C LYS A 112 -15.25 10.66 20.50
N GLY A 113 -14.21 11.50 20.48
CA GLY A 113 -13.86 12.38 21.60
C GLY A 113 -14.93 13.44 21.90
N GLN A 114 -15.66 13.90 20.88
CA GLN A 114 -16.73 14.90 21.06
C GLN A 114 -18.02 14.30 21.65
N PHE A 115 -18.30 13.01 21.42
CA PHE A 115 -19.54 12.35 21.83
C PHE A 115 -19.28 11.05 22.62
N PRO A 116 -18.70 11.13 23.84
CA PRO A 116 -18.30 9.95 24.60
C PRO A 116 -19.48 9.08 25.10
N GLU A 117 -20.66 9.67 25.28
CA GLU A 117 -21.84 8.99 25.83
C GLU A 117 -22.78 8.38 24.78
N ASN A 118 -22.50 8.59 23.49
CA ASN A 118 -23.39 8.11 22.42
C ASN A 118 -22.89 6.77 21.85
N ASP A 119 -23.59 5.69 22.21
CA ASP A 119 -23.26 4.33 21.78
C ASP A 119 -23.29 4.15 20.25
N TYR A 120 -24.16 4.86 19.53
CA TYR A 120 -24.21 4.82 18.07
C TYR A 120 -22.94 5.41 17.45
N VAL A 121 -22.46 6.54 18.00
CA VAL A 121 -21.21 7.16 17.55
C VAL A 121 -20.03 6.26 17.88
N LYS A 122 -19.99 5.70 19.10
CA LYS A 122 -18.94 4.77 19.52
C LYS A 122 -18.87 3.53 18.63
N SER A 123 -20.00 2.89 18.37
CA SER A 123 -20.08 1.73 17.46
C SER A 123 -19.66 2.10 16.03
N SER A 124 -20.08 3.27 15.54
CA SER A 124 -19.71 3.74 14.19
C SER A 124 -18.19 3.94 14.06
N VAL A 125 -17.57 4.57 15.07
CA VAL A 125 -16.13 4.81 15.07
C VAL A 125 -15.35 3.49 15.21
N HIS A 126 -15.83 2.54 16.02
CA HIS A 126 -15.24 1.22 16.12
C HIS A 126 -15.31 0.45 14.78
N SER A 127 -16.45 0.52 14.08
CA SER A 127 -16.60 -0.05 12.73
C SER A 127 -15.62 0.56 11.73
N ILE A 128 -15.52 1.90 11.70
CA ILE A 128 -14.57 2.61 10.82
C ILE A 128 -13.13 2.20 11.14
N ALA A 129 -12.78 2.12 12.42
CA ALA A 129 -11.45 1.72 12.85
C ALA A 129 -11.08 0.31 12.37
N ILE A 130 -12.00 -0.66 12.47
CA ILE A 130 -11.80 -2.03 11.95
C ILE A 130 -11.56 -1.99 10.44
N VAL A 131 -12.39 -1.27 9.69
CA VAL A 131 -12.24 -1.14 8.22
C VAL A 131 -10.88 -0.54 7.87
N VAL A 132 -10.46 0.53 8.57
CA VAL A 132 -9.17 1.18 8.34
C VAL A 132 -8.03 0.20 8.61
N VAL A 133 -8.06 -0.52 9.73
CA VAL A 133 -7.00 -1.49 10.09
C VAL A 133 -6.89 -2.61 9.07
N VAL A 134 -8.02 -3.21 8.68
CA VAL A 134 -8.03 -4.26 7.65
C VAL A 134 -7.54 -3.73 6.31
N THR A 135 -7.96 -2.52 5.93
CA THR A 135 -7.48 -1.85 4.70
C THR A 135 -5.96 -1.64 4.74
N ASN A 136 -5.43 -1.16 5.86
CA ASN A 136 -3.99 -0.96 6.06
C ASN A 136 -3.22 -2.29 5.96
N ALA A 137 -3.73 -3.36 6.58
CA ALA A 137 -3.11 -4.69 6.51
C ALA A 137 -3.07 -5.24 5.08
N ILE A 138 -4.16 -5.09 4.30
CA ILE A 138 -4.22 -5.52 2.90
C ILE A 138 -3.21 -4.75 2.04
N VAL A 139 -3.13 -3.42 2.23
CA VAL A 139 -2.17 -2.60 1.48
C VAL A 139 -0.74 -2.94 1.86
N LEU A 140 -0.45 -3.13 3.15
CA LEU A 140 0.87 -3.53 3.62
C LEU A 140 1.32 -4.86 3.00
N TYR A 141 0.41 -5.84 2.94
CA TYR A 141 0.67 -7.11 2.27
C TYR A 141 0.99 -6.95 0.78
N ASP A 142 0.32 -6.00 0.10
CA ASP A 142 0.57 -5.72 -1.31
C ASP A 142 1.95 -5.08 -1.54
N ILE A 143 2.30 -4.11 -0.70
CA ILE A 143 3.62 -3.48 -0.74
C ILE A 143 4.70 -4.50 -0.44
N TYR A 144 4.50 -5.36 0.56
CA TYR A 144 5.42 -6.46 0.87
C TYR A 144 5.66 -7.35 -0.36
N LYS A 145 4.60 -7.81 -1.01
CA LYS A 145 4.73 -8.61 -2.25
C LYS A 145 5.50 -7.87 -3.35
N THR A 146 5.21 -6.59 -3.54
CA THR A 146 5.88 -5.75 -4.54
C THR A 146 7.36 -5.60 -4.24
N VAL A 147 7.74 -5.36 -2.99
CA VAL A 147 9.15 -5.27 -2.58
C VAL A 147 9.87 -6.59 -2.83
N PHE A 148 9.28 -7.72 -2.45
CA PHE A 148 9.89 -9.03 -2.68
C PHE A 148 10.01 -9.39 -4.17
N ALA A 149 9.00 -9.05 -4.97
CA ALA A 149 9.05 -9.24 -6.42
C ALA A 149 10.17 -8.41 -7.07
N LEU A 150 10.44 -7.20 -6.55
CA LEU A 150 11.53 -6.35 -7.03
C LEU A 150 12.91 -6.91 -6.67
N VAL A 151 13.07 -7.45 -5.46
CA VAL A 151 14.34 -8.06 -4.99
C VAL A 151 14.62 -9.38 -5.70
N ALA A 152 13.60 -10.16 -6.03
CA ALA A 152 13.75 -11.46 -6.67
C ALA A 152 14.13 -11.40 -8.16
N GLN A 153 14.21 -10.21 -8.77
CA GLN A 153 14.67 -10.12 -10.16
C GLN A 153 16.19 -10.33 -10.22
N PRO A 154 16.67 -11.32 -10.99
CA PRO A 154 18.10 -11.45 -11.23
C PRO A 154 18.58 -10.16 -11.89
N GLU A 155 19.71 -9.62 -11.42
CA GLU A 155 20.43 -8.60 -12.17
C GLU A 155 20.51 -9.11 -13.62
N ILE A 156 20.04 -8.30 -14.57
CA ILE A 156 20.30 -8.57 -15.99
C ILE A 156 21.83 -8.56 -16.08
N SER A 157 22.42 -9.74 -15.98
CA SER A 157 23.84 -9.95 -16.14
C SER A 157 24.14 -9.44 -17.54
N ASP A 158 24.94 -8.39 -17.63
CA ASP A 158 25.55 -7.89 -18.87
C ASP A 158 26.43 -9.01 -19.46
N GLY A 159 25.77 -10.01 -20.04
CA GLY A 159 26.36 -11.18 -20.66
C GLY A 159 26.06 -11.14 -22.14
N GLU A 160 26.66 -10.18 -22.83
CA GLU A 160 27.19 -10.32 -24.20
C GLU A 160 27.81 -8.97 -24.59
N THR A 161 29.03 -8.73 -24.07
CA THR A 161 29.97 -7.85 -24.76
C THR A 161 30.25 -8.50 -26.11
N GLN A 162 29.51 -8.10 -27.15
CA GLN A 162 29.85 -8.45 -28.53
C GLN A 162 31.28 -7.96 -28.78
N ASP A 163 32.20 -8.91 -28.87
CA ASP A 163 33.59 -8.70 -29.21
C ASP A 163 33.68 -8.32 -30.69
N TYR A 164 33.80 -7.03 -30.99
CA TYR A 164 34.00 -6.49 -32.34
C TYR A 164 35.49 -6.49 -32.75
N SER A 165 36.32 -7.39 -32.19
CA SER A 165 37.76 -7.41 -32.46
C SER A 165 38.17 -7.91 -33.85
N ASP A 166 37.25 -8.36 -34.71
CA ASP A 166 37.61 -9.14 -35.93
C ASP A 166 37.36 -8.45 -37.28
N GLU A 167 37.16 -7.13 -37.35
CA GLU A 167 37.22 -6.40 -38.63
C GLU A 167 38.49 -5.56 -38.75
N SER A 168 39.59 -6.24 -39.08
CA SER A 168 40.75 -5.57 -39.68
C SER A 168 40.42 -5.19 -41.13
N PRO A 169 40.54 -3.92 -41.54
CA PRO A 169 40.31 -3.53 -42.93
C PRO A 169 41.38 -4.16 -43.84
N PRO A 170 41.02 -4.65 -45.04
CA PRO A 170 42.00 -5.12 -46.00
C PRO A 170 42.89 -3.95 -46.43
N ALA A 171 44.20 -4.11 -46.25
CA ALA A 171 45.20 -3.20 -46.76
C ALA A 171 45.11 -3.14 -48.29
N GLY A 172 44.81 -1.95 -48.82
CA GLY A 172 44.84 -1.60 -50.24
C GLY A 172 45.45 -0.23 -50.42
#